data_AF-A0A932UC43-F1
#
_entry.id   AF-A0A932UC43-F1
#
_cell.length_a   1.000
_cell.length_b   1.000
_cell.length_c   1.000
_cell.angle_alpha   90.00
_cell.angle_beta   90.00
_cell.angle_gamma   90.00
#
_symmetry.space_group_name_H-M   'P 1'
#
loop_
_entity.id
_entity.type
_entity.pdbx_description
1 polymer ?
#
loop_
_entity_poly.entity_id
_entity_poly.type
_entity_poly.pdbx_seq_one_letter_code
_entity_poly.pdbx_strand_id
1 'polypeptide(L)'
;MQFRIERADGATWDTRRTTLLTETTGHAEWRTAIAWLVRPDEAIDDLMAQAVKSREIVRKHGQSEADRDVAQFVRAERRAAEKGEERVAALFRDALLSGTLIFRGNPTPAGSAGASIEAAARKVLQDAAATIYPSYRLVALRPSTDLAAKLLGVDRLDRMTRDLDPLGFVTTVAGRPRVDAQHPALAEALRAFREKLDHAGTTRLQGNAIQDLFAGAPYGWSKDATRYVFAGLLVAVEVVFHTAAGEVRTAGPTAIEAVRTTQAFNKIGVALRGDNRPTLDQLDRAASRLESMFGVSVLPLEDHVSRAVRDHVPERLERIAPLAAQLRLLELAGVDRAQALADTARALLQSDGAAAIGVLGAVECAVPDDLRWAEAVADTLAQGADADVRAARAAVSAADELTELFPSTALALVAPPDRDTLADALSSDAFCTRLADLRAVVRRVTEFAAATYRERLALYDADLARARAALEQHPDWLDLSDDDRADLAGRLRRDLPDTPAHGAELSALRALLIRQTALPGLLQELERDVERRRPKPTGVKDGDGPESGPIDFELPTTALSSTIGSLEDLDAWLAGLREQIASALAAGAPLRLRVRR
;
A
#
# COMPACT_ATOMS: atom_id res chain seq x y z
N MET A 1 1.09 11.23 -51.30
CA MET A 1 1.05 11.35 -52.77
C MET A 1 0.57 12.74 -53.13
N GLN A 2 1.07 13.31 -54.21
CA GLN A 2 0.70 14.66 -54.67
C GLN A 2 0.67 14.73 -56.19
N PHE A 3 -0.15 15.63 -56.74
CA PHE A 3 -0.07 16.00 -58.16
C PHE A 3 0.88 17.18 -58.32
N ARG A 4 1.74 17.12 -59.34
CA ARG A 4 2.56 18.25 -59.79
C ARG A 4 2.12 18.62 -61.19
N ILE A 5 1.58 19.82 -61.35
CA ILE A 5 1.12 20.31 -62.65
C ILE A 5 2.33 20.80 -63.43
N GLU A 6 2.56 20.22 -64.59
CA GLU A 6 3.65 20.54 -65.50
C GLU A 6 3.05 21.19 -66.75
N ARG A 7 3.49 22.39 -67.10
CA ARG A 7 3.00 23.11 -68.29
C ARG A 7 4.01 22.96 -69.42
N ALA A 8 3.51 22.69 -70.63
CA ALA A 8 4.33 22.71 -71.83
C ALA A 8 3.54 23.25 -73.02
N ASP A 9 4.20 24.04 -73.85
CA ASP A 9 3.62 24.61 -75.07
C ASP A 9 3.67 23.58 -76.20
N GLY A 10 3.00 23.86 -77.33
CA GLY A 10 2.96 22.94 -78.46
C GLY A 10 4.34 22.49 -78.96
N ALA A 11 5.33 23.39 -78.97
CA ALA A 11 6.69 23.11 -79.45
C ALA A 11 7.52 22.25 -78.47
N THR A 12 7.22 22.30 -77.17
CA THR A 12 8.01 21.64 -76.12
C THR A 12 7.29 20.45 -75.49
N TRP A 13 6.03 20.21 -75.86
CA TRP A 13 5.18 19.14 -75.34
C TRP A 13 5.85 17.76 -75.39
N ASP A 14 6.28 17.32 -76.58
CA ASP A 14 6.85 15.98 -76.75
C ASP A 14 8.20 15.83 -76.04
N THR A 15 9.00 16.89 -76.02
CA THR A 15 10.25 16.94 -75.28
C THR A 15 9.99 16.81 -73.78
N ARG A 16 9.13 17.65 -73.20
CA ARG A 16 8.82 17.61 -71.75
C ARG A 16 8.16 16.30 -71.35
N ARG A 17 7.24 15.79 -72.18
CA ARG A 17 6.63 14.46 -71.99
C ARG A 17 7.70 13.39 -71.91
N THR A 18 8.64 13.36 -72.84
CA THR A 18 9.74 12.38 -72.86
C THR A 18 10.61 12.50 -71.62
N THR A 19 10.97 13.72 -71.22
CA THR A 19 11.72 13.97 -69.99
C THR A 19 10.98 13.44 -68.75
N LEU A 20 9.67 13.69 -68.63
CA LEU A 20 8.85 13.24 -67.50
C LEU A 20 8.72 11.71 -67.43
N LEU A 21 8.74 10.99 -68.57
CA LEU A 21 8.75 9.53 -68.55
C LEU A 21 10.00 8.98 -67.86
N THR A 22 11.15 9.65 -68.03
CA THR A 22 12.41 9.29 -67.35
C THR A 22 12.45 9.80 -65.91
N GLU A 23 12.13 11.09 -65.69
CA GLU A 23 12.19 11.72 -64.37
C GLU A 23 11.30 11.01 -63.36
N THR A 24 10.06 10.70 -63.75
CA THR A 24 9.08 10.07 -62.84
C THR A 24 9.44 8.64 -62.44
N THR A 25 10.38 8.01 -63.15
CA THR A 25 10.87 6.65 -62.86
C THR A 25 12.06 6.66 -61.89
N GLY A 26 13.03 7.55 -62.10
CA GLY A 26 14.33 7.50 -61.43
C GLY A 26 14.55 8.50 -60.29
N HIS A 27 13.84 9.64 -60.28
CA HIS A 27 14.12 10.71 -59.33
C HIS A 27 13.35 10.55 -58.02
N ALA A 28 14.04 10.74 -56.89
CA ALA A 28 13.48 10.53 -55.54
C ALA A 28 12.24 11.37 -55.24
N GLU A 29 12.17 12.60 -55.77
CA GLU A 29 11.03 13.50 -55.60
C GLU A 29 9.75 13.02 -56.29
N TRP A 30 9.87 12.17 -57.32
CA TRP A 30 8.74 11.60 -58.05
C TRP A 30 8.29 10.25 -57.49
N ARG A 31 8.96 9.73 -56.46
CA ARG A 31 8.67 8.41 -55.86
C ARG A 31 7.20 8.22 -55.47
N THR A 32 6.53 9.30 -55.08
CA THR A 32 5.10 9.33 -54.72
C THR A 32 4.29 10.45 -55.39
N ALA A 33 4.90 11.17 -56.34
CA ALA A 33 4.26 12.28 -57.04
C ALA A 33 3.81 11.85 -58.45
N ILE A 34 2.70 12.39 -58.91
CA ILE A 34 2.15 12.16 -60.23
C ILE A 34 2.32 13.47 -61.01
N ALA A 35 3.01 13.43 -62.14
CA ALA A 35 3.10 14.58 -63.03
C ALA A 35 1.80 14.70 -63.81
N TRP A 36 1.19 15.88 -63.84
CA TRP A 36 0.06 16.16 -64.71
C TRP A 36 0.52 17.16 -65.77
N LEU A 37 0.93 16.63 -66.91
CA LEU A 37 1.38 17.44 -68.03
C LEU A 37 0.16 18.01 -68.76
N VAL A 38 0.08 19.33 -68.82
CA VAL A 38 -1.00 20.07 -69.44
C VAL A 38 -0.46 21.05 -70.47
N ARG A 39 -1.26 21.29 -71.50
CA ARG A 39 -1.02 22.32 -72.49
C ARG A 39 -2.11 23.37 -72.33
N PRO A 40 -1.87 24.43 -71.53
CA PRO A 40 -2.82 25.52 -71.38
C PRO A 40 -3.05 26.19 -72.74
N ASP A 41 -4.25 26.73 -72.94
CA ASP A 41 -4.56 27.58 -74.10
C ASP A 41 -3.80 28.91 -73.98
N GLU A 42 -3.18 29.40 -75.05
CA GLU A 42 -2.46 30.68 -75.06
C GLU A 42 -3.36 31.86 -74.65
N ALA A 43 -4.66 31.77 -74.90
CA ALA A 43 -5.63 32.77 -74.48
C ALA A 43 -5.77 32.88 -72.95
N ILE A 44 -5.33 31.89 -72.18
CA ILE A 44 -5.38 31.92 -70.72
C ILE A 44 -4.58 33.10 -70.17
N ASP A 45 -3.36 33.33 -70.66
CA ASP A 45 -2.50 34.39 -70.11
C ASP A 45 -3.09 35.78 -70.38
N ASP A 46 -3.63 36.00 -71.57
CA ASP A 46 -4.31 37.24 -71.95
C ASP A 46 -5.59 37.47 -71.13
N LEU A 47 -6.43 36.44 -71.00
CA LEU A 47 -7.67 36.49 -70.22
C LEU A 47 -7.38 36.70 -68.73
N MET A 48 -6.34 36.05 -68.20
CA MET A 48 -5.90 36.26 -66.82
C MET A 48 -5.40 37.68 -66.61
N ALA A 49 -4.56 38.21 -67.50
CA ALA A 49 -4.09 39.58 -67.42
C ALA A 49 -5.26 40.59 -67.47
N GLN A 50 -6.25 40.35 -68.32
CA GLN A 50 -7.45 41.18 -68.41
C GLN A 50 -8.32 41.07 -67.14
N ALA A 51 -8.54 39.87 -66.62
CA ALA A 51 -9.32 39.65 -65.40
C ALA A 51 -8.65 40.33 -64.19
N VAL A 52 -7.33 40.22 -64.05
CA VAL A 52 -6.56 40.88 -62.98
C VAL A 52 -6.63 42.40 -63.11
N LYS A 53 -6.49 42.95 -64.32
CA LYS A 53 -6.67 44.40 -64.55
C LYS A 53 -8.06 44.87 -64.13
N SER A 54 -9.10 44.16 -64.56
CA SER A 54 -10.50 44.47 -64.24
C SER A 54 -10.75 44.41 -62.73
N ARG A 55 -10.21 43.38 -62.06
CA ARG A 55 -10.27 43.22 -60.60
C ARG A 55 -9.55 44.34 -59.87
N GLU A 56 -8.39 44.77 -60.36
CA GLU A 56 -7.62 45.86 -59.76
C GLU A 56 -8.33 47.22 -59.92
N ILE A 57 -9.01 47.45 -61.04
CA ILE A 57 -9.87 48.63 -61.25
C ILE A 57 -11.01 48.65 -60.22
N VAL A 58 -11.70 47.52 -60.05
CA VAL A 58 -12.77 47.36 -59.05
C VAL A 58 -12.25 47.54 -57.62
N ARG A 59 -11.01 47.10 -57.34
CA ARG A 59 -10.39 47.27 -56.01
C ARG A 59 -10.04 48.72 -55.71
N LYS A 60 -9.52 49.46 -56.71
CA LYS A 60 -9.07 50.85 -56.54
C LYS A 60 -10.21 51.86 -56.49
N HIS A 61 -11.37 51.55 -57.07
CA HIS A 61 -12.51 52.48 -57.14
C HIS A 61 -13.70 51.92 -56.36
N GLY A 62 -13.97 52.50 -55.19
CA GLY A 62 -15.12 52.16 -54.37
C GLY A 62 -16.44 52.58 -55.03
N GLN A 63 -17.44 51.69 -55.03
CA GLN A 63 -18.76 51.95 -55.63
C GLN A 63 -19.53 53.11 -54.96
N SER A 64 -19.12 53.55 -53.77
CA SER A 64 -19.85 54.53 -52.96
C SER A 64 -19.50 56.00 -53.23
N GLU A 65 -18.38 56.28 -53.91
CA GLU A 65 -17.87 57.65 -54.13
C GLU A 65 -17.81 58.04 -55.62
N ALA A 66 -18.48 57.26 -56.47
CA ALA A 66 -18.34 57.35 -57.91
C ALA A 66 -19.59 57.95 -58.57
N ASP A 67 -19.41 58.90 -59.48
CA ASP A 67 -20.47 59.42 -60.35
C ASP A 67 -21.17 58.27 -61.11
N ARG A 68 -22.41 58.47 -61.57
CA ARG A 68 -23.24 57.42 -62.20
C ARG A 68 -22.50 56.63 -63.29
N ASP A 69 -21.71 57.31 -64.11
CA ASP A 69 -20.94 56.70 -65.20
C ASP A 69 -19.76 55.87 -64.68
N VAL A 70 -19.08 56.35 -63.63
CA VAL A 70 -17.98 55.62 -62.98
C VAL A 70 -18.51 54.40 -62.24
N ALA A 71 -19.65 54.51 -61.55
CA ALA A 71 -20.32 53.38 -60.91
C ALA A 71 -20.78 52.32 -61.93
N GLN A 72 -21.27 52.75 -63.12
CA GLN A 72 -21.61 51.85 -64.22
C GLN A 72 -20.37 51.15 -64.79
N PHE A 73 -19.27 51.89 -64.98
CA PHE A 73 -17.99 51.34 -65.42
C PHE A 73 -17.45 50.29 -64.43
N VAL A 74 -17.41 50.58 -63.14
CA VAL A 74 -16.96 49.63 -62.09
C VAL A 74 -17.82 48.36 -62.05
N ARG A 75 -19.14 48.45 -62.31
CA ARG A 75 -20.01 47.28 -62.43
C ARG A 75 -19.70 46.45 -63.68
N ALA A 76 -19.41 47.09 -64.81
CA ALA A 76 -19.00 46.40 -66.04
C ALA A 76 -17.67 45.68 -65.84
N GLU A 77 -16.68 46.34 -65.23
CA GLU A 77 -15.37 45.76 -64.89
C GLU A 77 -15.48 44.59 -63.91
N ARG A 78 -16.38 44.66 -62.92
CA ARG A 78 -16.67 43.53 -62.03
C ARG A 78 -17.18 42.31 -62.81
N ARG A 79 -18.17 42.49 -63.68
CA ARG A 79 -18.70 41.41 -64.52
C ARG A 79 -17.65 40.87 -65.50
N ALA A 80 -16.79 41.75 -66.02
CA ALA A 80 -15.69 41.35 -66.90
C ALA A 80 -14.66 40.51 -66.16
N ALA A 81 -14.31 40.88 -64.92
CA ALA A 81 -13.44 40.09 -64.05
C ALA A 81 -14.05 38.72 -63.74
N GLU A 82 -15.32 38.67 -63.28
CA GLU A 82 -16.03 37.42 -62.97
C GLU A 82 -16.11 36.49 -64.19
N LYS A 83 -16.55 37.01 -65.35
CA LYS A 83 -16.62 36.23 -66.59
C LYS A 83 -15.24 35.79 -67.09
N GLY A 84 -14.22 36.64 -66.93
CA GLY A 84 -12.84 36.32 -67.26
C GLY A 84 -12.30 35.18 -66.40
N GLU A 85 -12.50 35.24 -65.08
CA GLU A 85 -12.12 34.18 -64.14
C GLU A 85 -12.86 32.87 -64.43
N GLU A 86 -14.17 32.91 -64.70
CA GLU A 86 -14.96 31.72 -65.11
C GLU A 86 -14.43 31.10 -66.42
N ARG A 87 -14.08 31.94 -67.40
CA ARG A 87 -13.56 31.47 -68.69
C ARG A 87 -12.17 30.85 -68.54
N VAL A 88 -11.28 31.49 -67.77
CA VAL A 88 -9.95 30.96 -67.44
C VAL A 88 -10.08 29.61 -66.72
N ALA A 89 -10.98 29.50 -65.74
CA ALA A 89 -11.22 28.25 -65.03
C ALA A 89 -11.77 27.15 -65.97
N ALA A 90 -12.66 27.49 -66.91
CA ALA A 90 -13.10 26.55 -67.94
C ALA A 90 -11.95 26.06 -68.83
N LEU A 91 -11.11 26.97 -69.33
CA LEU A 91 -9.96 26.61 -70.17
C LEU A 91 -8.93 25.76 -69.42
N PHE A 92 -8.65 26.05 -68.14
CA PHE A 92 -7.79 25.19 -67.33
C PHE A 92 -8.39 23.80 -67.08
N ARG A 93 -9.72 23.71 -66.89
CA ARG A 93 -10.39 22.41 -66.75
C ARG A 93 -10.25 21.58 -68.02
N ASP A 94 -10.46 22.20 -69.17
CA ASP A 94 -10.29 21.55 -70.47
C ASP A 94 -8.84 21.12 -70.70
N ALA A 95 -7.87 21.99 -70.38
CA ALA A 95 -6.44 21.69 -70.48
C ALA A 95 -6.04 20.49 -69.60
N LEU A 96 -6.55 20.41 -68.35
CA LEU A 96 -6.31 19.28 -67.45
C LEU A 96 -6.88 17.97 -68.01
N LEU A 97 -8.11 17.98 -68.55
CA LEU A 97 -8.76 16.81 -69.13
C LEU A 97 -8.15 16.35 -70.46
N SER A 98 -7.61 17.28 -71.25
CA SER A 98 -6.81 16.97 -72.44
C SER A 98 -5.37 16.57 -72.13
N GLY A 99 -4.94 16.76 -70.87
CA GLY A 99 -3.58 16.51 -70.42
C GLY A 99 -3.24 15.03 -70.25
N THR A 100 -2.00 14.77 -69.85
CA THR A 100 -1.50 13.41 -69.57
C THR A 100 -0.97 13.33 -68.14
N LEU A 101 -1.48 12.37 -67.36
CA LEU A 101 -0.94 12.04 -66.04
C LEU A 101 0.18 11.00 -66.20
N ILE A 102 1.34 11.24 -65.60
CA ILE A 102 2.52 10.37 -65.71
C ILE A 102 2.96 9.96 -64.30
N PHE A 103 3.03 8.65 -64.06
CA PHE A 103 3.53 8.08 -62.81
C PHE A 103 4.48 6.92 -63.11
N ARG A 104 5.72 6.96 -62.58
CA ARG A 104 6.75 5.95 -62.81
C ARG A 104 6.94 5.57 -64.28
N GLY A 105 6.99 6.58 -65.14
CA GLY A 105 7.15 6.40 -66.58
C GLY A 105 5.93 5.89 -67.34
N ASN A 106 4.77 5.72 -66.67
CA ASN A 106 3.54 5.29 -67.32
C ASN A 106 2.61 6.48 -67.63
N PRO A 107 2.41 6.86 -68.91
CA PRO A 107 1.53 7.95 -69.30
C PRO A 107 0.07 7.49 -69.44
N THR A 108 -0.82 8.18 -68.75
CA THR A 108 -2.28 7.99 -68.79
C THR A 108 -2.97 9.27 -69.26
N PRO A 109 -3.57 9.31 -70.45
CA PRO A 109 -4.37 10.45 -70.89
C PRO A 109 -5.53 10.71 -69.91
N ALA A 110 -5.72 11.95 -69.46
CA ALA A 110 -6.69 12.29 -68.42
C ALA A 110 -8.13 11.97 -68.85
N GLY A 111 -8.52 12.31 -70.08
CA GLY A 111 -9.84 11.98 -70.64
C GLY A 111 -10.11 10.48 -70.73
N SER A 112 -9.08 9.64 -70.88
CA SER A 112 -9.21 8.17 -70.84
C SER A 112 -9.27 7.62 -69.41
N ALA A 113 -8.74 8.36 -68.43
CA ALA A 113 -8.79 7.98 -67.03
C ALA A 113 -10.17 8.27 -66.40
N GLY A 114 -10.84 9.36 -66.79
CA GLY A 114 -12.19 9.68 -66.33
C GLY A 114 -12.80 10.88 -67.06
N ALA A 115 -14.14 10.96 -67.03
CA ALA A 115 -14.91 12.03 -67.68
C ALA A 115 -14.81 13.40 -66.97
N SER A 116 -14.33 13.42 -65.72
CA SER A 116 -14.08 14.63 -64.95
C SER A 116 -12.66 14.61 -64.35
N ILE A 117 -12.16 15.79 -63.98
CA ILE A 117 -10.84 15.97 -63.35
C ILE A 117 -10.75 15.10 -62.10
N GLU A 118 -11.80 15.08 -61.28
CA GLU A 118 -11.87 14.27 -60.06
C GLU A 118 -11.83 12.77 -60.38
N ALA A 119 -12.59 12.31 -61.37
CA ALA A 119 -12.61 10.90 -61.76
C ALA A 119 -11.25 10.44 -62.30
N ALA A 120 -10.62 11.24 -63.17
CA ALA A 120 -9.30 10.97 -63.72
C ALA A 120 -8.23 10.95 -62.61
N ALA A 121 -8.23 11.96 -61.75
CA ALA A 121 -7.32 12.06 -60.61
C ALA A 121 -7.49 10.88 -59.64
N ARG A 122 -8.72 10.53 -59.29
CA ARG A 122 -9.03 9.41 -58.39
C ARG A 122 -8.54 8.09 -58.93
N LYS A 123 -8.76 7.81 -60.23
CA LYS A 123 -8.32 6.57 -60.86
C LYS A 123 -6.79 6.45 -60.84
N VAL A 124 -6.08 7.48 -61.31
CA VAL A 124 -4.60 7.45 -61.33
C VAL A 124 -4.02 7.40 -59.92
N LEU A 125 -4.64 8.08 -58.94
CA LEU A 125 -4.26 7.94 -57.54
C LEU A 125 -4.44 6.52 -57.01
N GLN A 126 -5.54 5.85 -57.34
CA GLN A 126 -5.78 4.47 -56.94
C GLN A 126 -4.74 3.52 -57.53
N ASP A 127 -4.44 3.64 -58.82
CA ASP A 127 -3.45 2.81 -59.51
C ASP A 127 -2.04 3.03 -58.94
N ALA A 128 -1.67 4.30 -58.75
CA ALA A 128 -0.39 4.65 -58.15
C ALA A 128 -0.30 4.22 -56.67
N ALA A 129 -1.38 4.33 -55.90
CA ALA A 129 -1.43 3.85 -54.51
C ALA A 129 -1.28 2.33 -54.43
N ALA A 130 -1.94 1.57 -55.32
CA ALA A 130 -1.79 0.12 -55.39
C ALA A 130 -0.35 -0.30 -55.72
N THR A 131 0.35 0.50 -56.52
CA THR A 131 1.76 0.28 -56.88
C THR A 131 2.73 0.65 -55.75
N ILE A 132 2.45 1.73 -54.99
CA ILE A 132 3.30 2.18 -53.88
C ILE A 132 3.08 1.32 -52.63
N TYR A 133 1.84 0.90 -52.38
CA TYR A 133 1.41 0.20 -51.17
C TYR A 133 0.77 -1.16 -51.47
N PRO A 134 1.49 -2.11 -52.11
CA PRO A 134 0.92 -3.40 -52.48
C PRO A 134 0.46 -4.24 -51.27
N SER A 135 1.00 -3.98 -50.08
CA SER A 135 0.62 -4.65 -48.82
C SER A 135 -0.51 -3.95 -48.07
N TYR A 136 -1.03 -2.82 -48.57
CA TYR A 136 -2.19 -2.13 -47.98
C TYR A 136 -3.42 -3.05 -47.90
N ARG A 137 -3.61 -3.90 -48.92
CA ARG A 137 -4.73 -4.85 -49.02
C ARG A 137 -4.85 -5.80 -47.83
N LEU A 138 -3.76 -6.07 -47.11
CA LEU A 138 -3.77 -6.96 -45.94
C LEU A 138 -4.49 -6.34 -44.74
N VAL A 139 -4.49 -5.00 -44.65
CA VAL A 139 -5.10 -4.23 -43.57
C VAL A 139 -5.83 -3.03 -44.17
N ALA A 140 -6.73 -3.30 -45.12
CA ALA A 140 -7.52 -2.30 -45.84
C ALA A 140 -8.69 -1.79 -45.00
N LEU A 141 -8.42 -1.34 -43.77
CA LEU A 141 -9.41 -0.85 -42.82
C LEU A 141 -8.95 0.47 -42.18
N ARG A 142 -9.93 1.29 -41.79
CA ARG A 142 -9.74 2.48 -40.97
C ARG A 142 -10.43 2.24 -39.63
N PRO A 143 -9.72 1.71 -38.63
CA PRO A 143 -10.35 1.32 -37.39
C PRO A 143 -10.63 2.56 -36.54
N SER A 144 -11.55 2.45 -35.59
CA SER A 144 -11.65 3.45 -34.54
C SER A 144 -10.41 3.37 -33.65
N THR A 145 -10.04 4.50 -33.04
CA THR A 145 -8.82 4.61 -32.22
C THR A 145 -8.80 3.63 -31.04
N ASP A 146 -9.96 3.18 -30.56
CA ASP A 146 -10.15 2.27 -29.44
C ASP A 146 -10.27 0.79 -29.84
N LEU A 147 -10.27 0.44 -31.14
CA LEU A 147 -10.44 -0.94 -31.60
C LEU A 147 -9.39 -1.90 -31.02
N ALA A 148 -8.12 -1.50 -31.00
CA ALA A 148 -7.04 -2.33 -30.44
C ALA A 148 -7.27 -2.64 -28.95
N ALA A 149 -7.70 -1.63 -28.17
CA ALA A 149 -8.02 -1.78 -26.76
C ALA A 149 -9.26 -2.67 -26.56
N LYS A 150 -10.29 -2.51 -27.42
CA LYS A 150 -11.50 -3.34 -27.42
C LYS A 150 -11.19 -4.81 -27.73
N LEU A 151 -10.31 -5.09 -28.69
CA LEU A 151 -9.87 -6.45 -29.00
C LEU A 151 -9.18 -7.11 -27.79
N LEU A 152 -8.28 -6.39 -27.11
CA LEU A 152 -7.61 -6.90 -25.90
C LEU A 152 -8.53 -7.01 -24.69
N GLY A 153 -9.64 -6.28 -24.67
CA GLY A 153 -10.64 -6.32 -23.60
C GLY A 153 -11.64 -7.47 -23.71
N VAL A 154 -11.56 -8.31 -24.76
CA VAL A 154 -12.46 -9.45 -24.91
C VAL A 154 -12.06 -10.57 -23.94
N ASP A 155 -12.95 -10.84 -22.98
CA ASP A 155 -12.68 -11.84 -21.94
C ASP A 155 -12.55 -13.27 -22.46
N ARG A 156 -13.38 -13.63 -23.45
CA ARG A 156 -13.37 -14.95 -24.07
C ARG A 156 -13.41 -14.82 -25.58
N LEU A 157 -12.43 -15.42 -26.26
CA LEU A 157 -12.28 -15.31 -27.71
C LEU A 157 -13.43 -15.97 -28.50
N ASP A 158 -14.20 -16.90 -27.91
CA ASP A 158 -15.42 -17.45 -28.53
C ASP A 158 -16.54 -16.42 -28.66
N ARG A 159 -16.48 -15.33 -27.89
CA ARG A 159 -17.42 -14.19 -27.95
C ARG A 159 -16.94 -13.06 -28.86
N MET A 160 -15.85 -13.27 -29.60
CA MET A 160 -15.31 -12.27 -30.51
C MET A 160 -16.31 -11.96 -31.64
N THR A 161 -16.72 -10.70 -31.76
CA THR A 161 -17.62 -10.24 -32.83
C THR A 161 -16.83 -9.60 -33.98
N ARG A 162 -17.45 -9.48 -35.15
CA ARG A 162 -16.84 -8.81 -36.31
C ARG A 162 -16.52 -7.33 -36.09
N ASP A 163 -17.23 -6.66 -35.18
CA ASP A 163 -16.95 -5.26 -34.84
C ASP A 163 -15.67 -5.11 -34.00
N LEU A 164 -15.32 -6.15 -33.23
CA LEU A 164 -14.12 -6.19 -32.38
C LEU A 164 -12.92 -6.80 -33.12
N ASP A 165 -13.19 -7.66 -34.10
CA ASP A 165 -12.21 -8.29 -34.98
C ASP A 165 -12.64 -8.22 -36.47
N PRO A 166 -12.55 -7.02 -37.08
CA PRO A 166 -12.99 -6.82 -38.46
C PRO A 166 -12.16 -7.59 -39.50
N LEU A 167 -10.91 -7.96 -39.19
CA LEU A 167 -10.09 -8.78 -40.08
C LEU A 167 -10.29 -10.29 -39.87
N GLY A 168 -10.91 -10.71 -38.76
CA GLY A 168 -11.12 -12.13 -38.48
C GLY A 168 -9.81 -12.85 -38.13
N PHE A 169 -9.03 -12.26 -37.23
CA PHE A 169 -7.86 -12.90 -36.63
C PHE A 169 -8.21 -14.12 -35.79
N VAL A 170 -9.38 -14.13 -35.13
CA VAL A 170 -9.80 -15.25 -34.28
C VAL A 170 -10.38 -16.39 -35.13
N THR A 171 -9.82 -17.58 -34.95
CA THR A 171 -10.26 -18.83 -35.57
C THR A 171 -10.54 -19.89 -34.50
N THR A 172 -11.31 -20.91 -34.84
CA THR A 172 -11.55 -22.06 -33.95
C THR A 172 -10.80 -23.27 -34.48
N VAL A 173 -9.87 -23.80 -33.68
CA VAL A 173 -9.12 -25.01 -34.01
C VAL A 173 -9.38 -26.06 -32.93
N ALA A 174 -9.85 -27.24 -33.33
CA ALA A 174 -10.24 -28.32 -32.42
C ALA A 174 -11.22 -27.86 -31.30
N GLY A 175 -12.18 -26.98 -31.65
CA GLY A 175 -13.16 -26.45 -30.72
C GLY A 175 -12.66 -25.36 -29.77
N ARG A 176 -11.39 -24.93 -29.87
CA ARG A 176 -10.82 -23.86 -29.04
C ARG A 176 -10.60 -22.60 -29.88
N PRO A 177 -11.20 -21.45 -29.50
CA PRO A 177 -10.94 -20.18 -30.18
C PRO A 177 -9.52 -19.70 -29.87
N ARG A 178 -8.80 -19.24 -30.89
CA ARG A 178 -7.46 -18.66 -30.77
C ARG A 178 -7.21 -17.67 -31.89
N VAL A 179 -6.27 -16.75 -31.69
CA VAL A 179 -5.79 -15.90 -32.79
C VAL A 179 -4.89 -16.72 -33.70
N ASP A 180 -5.16 -16.67 -35.01
CA ASP A 180 -4.34 -17.32 -36.03
C ASP A 180 -3.15 -16.45 -36.43
N ALA A 181 -1.96 -16.76 -35.90
CA ALA A 181 -0.72 -16.10 -36.27
C ALA A 181 -0.38 -16.22 -37.77
N GLN A 182 -0.94 -17.21 -38.48
CA GLN A 182 -0.76 -17.40 -39.92
C GLN A 182 -1.73 -16.54 -40.75
N HIS A 183 -2.64 -15.78 -40.11
CA HIS A 183 -3.47 -14.82 -40.82
C HIS A 183 -2.59 -13.86 -41.64
N PRO A 184 -2.86 -13.62 -42.94
CA PRO A 184 -1.93 -12.91 -43.83
C PRO A 184 -1.45 -11.56 -43.31
N ALA A 185 -2.31 -10.80 -42.64
CA ALA A 185 -1.95 -9.52 -42.03
C ALA A 185 -0.98 -9.65 -40.86
N LEU A 186 -1.19 -10.64 -39.98
CA LEU A 186 -0.37 -10.87 -38.79
C LEU A 186 0.98 -11.48 -39.20
N ALA A 187 0.97 -12.48 -40.08
CA ALA A 187 2.16 -13.13 -40.59
C ALA A 187 3.10 -12.14 -41.30
N GLU A 188 2.56 -11.27 -42.17
CA GLU A 188 3.35 -10.26 -42.86
C GLU A 188 3.87 -9.18 -41.90
N ALA A 189 3.05 -8.71 -40.95
CA ALA A 189 3.49 -7.75 -39.94
C ALA A 189 4.64 -8.32 -39.10
N LEU A 190 4.52 -9.57 -38.67
CA LEU A 190 5.55 -10.26 -37.90
C LEU A 190 6.84 -10.45 -38.70
N ARG A 191 6.75 -10.87 -39.97
CA ARG A 191 7.89 -11.00 -40.88
C ARG A 191 8.63 -9.66 -41.05
N ALA A 192 7.89 -8.59 -41.34
CA ALA A 192 8.44 -7.24 -41.52
C ALA A 192 9.07 -6.68 -40.24
N PHE A 193 8.43 -6.96 -39.10
CA PHE A 193 8.93 -6.55 -37.79
C PHE A 193 10.24 -7.27 -37.44
N ARG A 194 10.32 -8.59 -37.66
CA ARG A 194 11.56 -9.38 -37.53
C ARG A 194 12.68 -8.82 -38.40
N GLU A 195 12.40 -8.62 -39.69
CA GLU A 195 13.36 -8.06 -40.63
C GLU A 195 13.85 -6.68 -40.16
N LYS A 196 12.96 -5.82 -39.63
CA LYS A 196 13.34 -4.50 -39.12
C LYS A 196 14.23 -4.58 -37.88
N LEU A 197 13.96 -5.53 -36.98
CA LEU A 197 14.79 -5.78 -35.79
C LEU A 197 16.20 -6.22 -36.20
N ASP A 198 16.30 -7.19 -37.11
CA ASP A 198 17.56 -7.73 -37.62
C ASP A 198 18.42 -6.64 -38.27
N HIS A 199 17.82 -5.83 -39.17
CA HIS A 199 18.50 -4.72 -39.82
C HIS A 199 18.97 -3.64 -38.83
N ALA A 200 18.23 -3.41 -37.75
CA ALA A 200 18.57 -2.43 -36.73
C ALA A 200 19.53 -2.98 -35.66
N GLY A 201 19.83 -4.29 -35.67
CA GLY A 201 20.69 -4.94 -34.67
C GLY A 201 20.16 -4.84 -33.24
N THR A 202 18.84 -4.76 -33.07
CA THR A 202 18.18 -4.60 -31.76
C THR A 202 17.15 -5.69 -31.54
N THR A 203 16.94 -6.10 -30.29
CA THR A 203 15.91 -7.05 -29.89
C THR A 203 14.54 -6.40 -29.65
N ARG A 204 14.49 -5.06 -29.67
CA ARG A 204 13.29 -4.28 -29.35
C ARG A 204 13.20 -3.01 -30.22
N LEU A 205 11.98 -2.66 -30.63
CA LEU A 205 11.67 -1.38 -31.28
C LEU A 205 10.64 -0.59 -30.48
N GLN A 206 10.77 0.74 -30.51
CA GLN A 206 9.78 1.64 -29.93
C GLN A 206 8.52 1.68 -30.80
N GLY A 207 7.35 1.85 -30.16
CA GLY A 207 6.07 1.84 -30.86
C GLY A 207 5.93 2.90 -31.94
N ASN A 208 6.59 4.07 -31.81
CA ASN A 208 6.62 5.08 -32.86
C ASN A 208 7.35 4.57 -34.12
N ALA A 209 8.51 3.91 -33.96
CA ALA A 209 9.28 3.35 -35.07
C ALA A 209 8.50 2.24 -35.79
N ILE A 210 7.70 1.46 -35.05
CA ILE A 210 6.81 0.44 -35.62
C ILE A 210 5.69 1.10 -36.43
N GLN A 211 5.06 2.15 -35.90
CA GLN A 211 4.04 2.89 -36.66
C GLN A 211 4.63 3.52 -37.93
N ASP A 212 5.83 4.09 -37.86
CA ASP A 212 6.49 4.69 -39.02
C ASP A 212 6.85 3.64 -40.08
N LEU A 213 7.27 2.44 -39.66
CA LEU A 213 7.51 1.30 -40.56
C LEU A 213 6.25 0.95 -41.36
N PHE A 214 5.11 0.77 -40.68
CA PHE A 214 3.86 0.34 -41.32
C PHE A 214 3.10 1.49 -41.99
N ALA A 215 3.35 2.75 -41.65
CA ALA A 215 2.86 3.90 -42.41
C ALA A 215 3.59 4.06 -43.76
N GLY A 216 4.82 3.55 -43.86
CA GLY A 216 5.63 3.57 -45.07
C GLY A 216 5.20 2.53 -46.13
N ALA A 217 5.77 2.67 -47.33
CA ALA A 217 5.69 1.61 -48.36
C ALA A 217 6.46 0.37 -47.90
N PRO A 218 5.96 -0.86 -48.14
CA PRO A 218 4.82 -1.21 -48.99
C PRO A 218 3.44 -1.25 -48.30
N TYR A 219 3.33 -0.83 -47.04
CA TYR A 219 2.14 -1.07 -46.20
C TYR A 219 1.10 0.05 -46.27
N GLY A 220 1.49 1.30 -45.96
CA GLY A 220 0.56 2.44 -45.94
C GLY A 220 -0.56 2.32 -44.89
N TRP A 221 -0.35 1.56 -43.81
CA TRP A 221 -1.34 1.36 -42.76
C TRP A 221 -1.46 2.59 -41.86
N SER A 222 -2.67 2.86 -41.37
CA SER A 222 -2.87 3.89 -40.37
C SER A 222 -2.27 3.47 -39.03
N LYS A 223 -1.94 4.44 -38.17
CA LYS A 223 -1.43 4.17 -36.81
C LYS A 223 -2.39 3.31 -35.99
N ASP A 224 -3.69 3.51 -36.16
CA ASP A 224 -4.74 2.76 -35.45
C ASP A 224 -4.81 1.32 -35.96
N ALA A 225 -4.64 1.12 -37.26
CA ALA A 225 -4.54 -0.21 -37.87
C ALA A 225 -3.29 -0.96 -37.41
N THR A 226 -2.12 -0.30 -37.33
CA THR A 226 -0.89 -0.90 -36.80
C THR A 226 -1.07 -1.33 -35.34
N ARG A 227 -1.68 -0.49 -34.49
CA ARG A 227 -1.95 -0.85 -33.09
C ARG A 227 -2.88 -2.06 -32.96
N TYR A 228 -3.92 -2.13 -33.79
CA TYR A 228 -4.84 -3.28 -33.84
C TYR A 228 -4.13 -4.57 -34.27
N VAL A 229 -3.28 -4.52 -35.29
CA VAL A 229 -2.45 -5.67 -35.72
C VAL A 229 -1.52 -6.14 -34.60
N PHE A 230 -0.83 -5.21 -33.92
CA PHE A 230 0.08 -5.57 -32.83
C PHE A 230 -0.65 -6.05 -31.56
N ALA A 231 -1.87 -5.58 -31.30
CA ALA A 231 -2.74 -6.19 -30.30
C ALA A 231 -3.08 -7.64 -30.66
N GLY A 232 -3.41 -7.92 -31.93
CA GLY A 232 -3.58 -9.28 -32.43
C GLY A 232 -2.34 -10.15 -32.25
N LEU A 233 -1.15 -9.63 -32.57
CA LEU A 233 0.12 -10.34 -32.35
C LEU A 233 0.40 -10.64 -30.87
N LEU A 234 0.00 -9.75 -29.95
CA LEU A 234 0.13 -10.00 -28.51
C LEU A 234 -0.77 -11.15 -28.08
N VAL A 235 -2.04 -11.16 -28.51
CA VAL A 235 -2.98 -12.26 -28.22
C VAL A 235 -2.54 -13.57 -28.88
N ALA A 236 -1.90 -13.49 -30.05
CA ALA A 236 -1.28 -14.63 -30.73
C ALA A 236 0.00 -15.14 -30.04
N VAL A 237 0.47 -14.46 -28.98
CA VAL A 237 1.70 -14.81 -28.25
C VAL A 237 2.96 -14.70 -29.13
N GLU A 238 2.95 -13.83 -30.14
CA GLU A 238 4.07 -13.63 -31.07
C GLU A 238 4.98 -12.45 -30.68
N VAL A 239 4.46 -11.51 -29.87
CA VAL A 239 5.20 -10.34 -29.38
C VAL A 239 5.01 -10.15 -27.88
N VAL A 240 5.90 -9.37 -27.28
CA VAL A 240 5.82 -8.90 -25.88
C VAL A 240 5.93 -7.39 -25.88
N PHE A 241 5.10 -6.73 -25.07
CA PHE A 241 5.22 -5.29 -24.85
C PHE A 241 6.05 -5.01 -23.61
N HIS A 242 6.94 -4.03 -23.69
CA HIS A 242 7.74 -3.54 -22.60
C HIS A 242 7.25 -2.15 -22.23
N THR A 243 6.64 -2.07 -21.05
CA THR A 243 6.08 -0.84 -20.49
C THR A 243 6.90 -0.39 -19.29
N ALA A 244 6.58 0.78 -18.73
CA ALA A 244 7.18 1.23 -17.47
C ALA A 244 6.84 0.30 -16.29
N ALA A 245 5.73 -0.45 -16.38
CA ALA A 245 5.28 -1.39 -15.35
C ALA A 245 5.90 -2.80 -15.49
N GLY A 246 6.68 -3.05 -16.55
CA GLY A 246 7.29 -4.34 -16.83
C GLY A 246 6.88 -4.95 -18.17
N GLU A 247 7.12 -6.26 -18.30
CA GLU A 247 6.81 -7.03 -19.50
C GLU A 247 5.33 -7.44 -19.52
N VAL A 248 4.65 -7.14 -20.62
CA VAL A 248 3.25 -7.49 -20.83
C VAL A 248 3.19 -8.55 -21.93
N ARG A 249 2.77 -9.75 -21.51
CA ARG A 249 2.81 -10.98 -22.31
C ARG A 249 1.42 -11.47 -22.74
N THR A 250 0.38 -10.98 -22.09
CA THR A 250 -1.00 -11.42 -22.25
C THR A 250 -1.93 -10.21 -22.34
N ALA A 251 -3.17 -10.45 -22.76
CA ALA A 251 -4.20 -9.43 -22.70
C ALA A 251 -4.53 -9.09 -21.23
N GLY A 252 -4.60 -7.79 -20.93
CA GLY A 252 -4.84 -7.27 -19.58
C GLY A 252 -4.86 -5.75 -19.55
N PRO A 253 -5.16 -5.14 -18.39
CA PRO A 253 -5.26 -3.69 -18.26
C PRO A 253 -4.03 -2.94 -18.78
N THR A 254 -2.82 -3.40 -18.47
CA THR A 254 -1.59 -2.75 -18.95
C THR A 254 -1.44 -2.85 -20.46
N ALA A 255 -1.83 -4.00 -21.05
CA ALA A 255 -1.84 -4.19 -22.50
C ALA A 255 -2.85 -3.26 -23.19
N ILE A 256 -4.05 -3.15 -22.62
CA ILE A 256 -5.13 -2.28 -23.09
C ILE A 256 -4.68 -0.82 -23.08
N GLU A 257 -4.11 -0.35 -21.97
CA GLU A 257 -3.57 1.02 -21.88
C GLU A 257 -2.46 1.27 -22.90
N ALA A 258 -1.54 0.30 -23.06
CA ALA A 258 -0.42 0.41 -23.99
C ALA A 258 -0.87 0.62 -25.45
N VAL A 259 -1.98 0.01 -25.87
CA VAL A 259 -2.50 0.14 -27.24
C VAL A 259 -3.66 1.13 -27.38
N ARG A 260 -4.14 1.73 -26.29
CA ARG A 260 -5.36 2.58 -26.28
C ARG A 260 -5.23 3.81 -27.17
N THR A 261 -4.08 4.49 -27.13
CA THR A 261 -3.84 5.69 -27.95
C THR A 261 -2.51 5.58 -28.70
N THR A 262 -2.35 6.39 -29.74
CA THR A 262 -1.06 6.57 -30.42
C THR A 262 0.04 6.98 -29.44
N GLN A 263 -0.27 7.90 -28.50
CA GLN A 263 0.70 8.40 -27.55
C GLN A 263 1.14 7.33 -26.54
N ALA A 264 0.22 6.49 -26.08
CA ALA A 264 0.54 5.38 -25.18
C ALA A 264 1.43 4.35 -25.90
N PHE A 265 1.06 3.97 -27.12
CA PHE A 265 1.82 2.99 -27.89
C PHE A 265 3.24 3.49 -28.23
N ASN A 266 3.40 4.79 -28.49
CA ASN A 266 4.72 5.37 -28.77
C ASN A 266 5.71 5.27 -27.60
N LYS A 267 5.23 5.09 -26.37
CA LYS A 267 6.07 5.00 -25.17
C LYS A 267 6.48 3.57 -24.83
N ILE A 268 5.90 2.57 -25.49
CA ILE A 268 6.22 1.17 -25.23
C ILE A 268 7.27 0.67 -26.21
N GLY A 269 8.08 -0.27 -25.74
CA GLY A 269 8.88 -1.10 -26.61
C GLY A 269 8.13 -2.38 -26.98
N VAL A 270 8.33 -2.89 -28.19
CA VAL A 270 7.83 -4.20 -28.61
C VAL A 270 9.04 -5.06 -28.97
N ALA A 271 9.01 -6.30 -28.52
CA ALA A 271 9.97 -7.34 -28.86
C ALA A 271 9.24 -8.58 -29.37
N LEU A 272 9.96 -9.46 -30.05
CA LEU A 272 9.43 -10.78 -30.39
C LEU A 272 9.26 -11.62 -29.12
N ARG A 273 8.22 -12.46 -29.08
CA ARG A 273 8.12 -13.48 -28.05
C ARG A 273 9.18 -14.54 -28.33
N GLY A 274 10.17 -14.66 -27.45
CA GLY A 274 11.22 -15.69 -27.55
C GLY A 274 10.69 -17.11 -27.25
N ASP A 275 11.60 -18.08 -27.31
CA ASP A 275 11.28 -19.51 -27.16
C ASP A 275 10.88 -19.93 -25.74
N ASN A 276 11.03 -19.05 -24.75
CA ASN A 276 10.66 -19.31 -23.35
C ASN A 276 9.15 -19.18 -23.11
N ARG A 277 8.35 -19.86 -23.93
CA ARG A 277 6.90 -20.01 -23.72
C ARG A 277 6.67 -21.06 -22.64
N PRO A 278 5.72 -20.86 -21.70
CA PRO A 278 5.35 -21.89 -20.75
C PRO A 278 4.95 -23.18 -21.46
N THR A 279 5.37 -24.32 -20.93
CA THR A 279 4.94 -25.63 -21.44
C THR A 279 3.46 -25.86 -21.10
N LEU A 280 2.80 -26.76 -21.85
CA LEU A 280 1.41 -27.15 -21.56
C LEU A 280 1.28 -27.68 -20.12
N ASP A 281 2.23 -28.52 -19.67
CA ASP A 281 2.25 -29.03 -18.29
C ASP A 281 2.38 -27.92 -17.25
N GLN A 282 3.14 -26.85 -17.53
CA GLN A 282 3.25 -25.70 -16.62
C GLN A 282 1.92 -24.95 -16.52
N LEU A 283 1.24 -24.75 -17.65
CA LEU A 283 -0.08 -24.11 -17.69
C LEU A 283 -1.14 -24.95 -16.98
N ASP A 284 -1.15 -26.27 -17.22
CA ASP A 284 -2.08 -27.20 -16.58
C ASP A 284 -1.87 -27.24 -15.05
N ARG A 285 -0.62 -27.27 -14.58
CA ARG A 285 -0.30 -27.20 -13.15
C ARG A 285 -0.73 -25.87 -12.54
N ALA A 286 -0.43 -24.75 -13.21
CA ALA A 286 -0.79 -23.42 -12.72
C ALA A 286 -2.30 -23.25 -12.63
N ALA A 287 -3.04 -23.64 -13.68
CA ALA A 287 -4.49 -23.61 -13.70
C ALA A 287 -5.08 -24.47 -12.58
N SER A 288 -4.72 -25.76 -12.51
CA SER A 288 -5.24 -26.69 -11.49
C SER A 288 -5.01 -26.20 -10.05
N ARG A 289 -3.85 -25.58 -9.78
CA ARG A 289 -3.54 -25.02 -8.46
C ARG A 289 -4.41 -23.81 -8.14
N LEU A 290 -4.63 -22.91 -9.10
CA LEU A 290 -5.55 -21.79 -8.93
C LEU A 290 -6.99 -22.27 -8.70
N GLU A 291 -7.44 -23.28 -9.44
CA GLU A 291 -8.77 -23.88 -9.23
C GLU A 291 -8.89 -24.45 -7.81
N SER A 292 -7.86 -25.17 -7.33
CA SER A 292 -7.84 -25.74 -5.98
C SER A 292 -7.78 -24.66 -4.88
N MET A 293 -7.09 -23.54 -5.10
CA MET A 293 -6.93 -22.49 -4.10
C MET A 293 -8.17 -21.58 -4.00
N PHE A 294 -8.84 -21.32 -5.13
CA PHE A 294 -9.88 -20.30 -5.22
C PHE A 294 -11.28 -20.85 -5.52
N GLY A 295 -11.41 -22.14 -5.87
CA GLY A 295 -12.69 -22.75 -6.22
C GLY A 295 -13.29 -22.20 -7.52
N VAL A 296 -12.45 -21.70 -8.42
CA VAL A 296 -12.84 -21.14 -9.72
C VAL A 296 -12.42 -22.06 -10.86
N SER A 297 -12.99 -21.90 -12.05
CA SER A 297 -12.53 -22.63 -13.24
C SER A 297 -11.53 -21.78 -14.03
N VAL A 298 -10.34 -22.33 -14.30
CA VAL A 298 -9.25 -21.67 -15.00
C VAL A 298 -8.82 -22.52 -16.18
N LEU A 299 -8.92 -21.98 -17.40
CA LEU A 299 -8.37 -22.65 -18.57
C LEU A 299 -6.84 -22.59 -18.55
N PRO A 300 -6.13 -23.64 -19.02
CA PRO A 300 -4.67 -23.69 -19.07
C PRO A 300 -4.12 -22.85 -20.23
N LEU A 301 -4.37 -21.55 -20.17
CA LEU A 301 -3.95 -20.53 -21.11
C LEU A 301 -3.29 -19.39 -20.33
N GLU A 302 -2.26 -18.76 -20.89
CA GLU A 302 -1.48 -17.75 -20.16
C GLU A 302 -2.37 -16.59 -19.65
N ASP A 303 -3.27 -16.09 -20.49
CA ASP A 303 -4.17 -14.99 -20.16
C ASP A 303 -5.18 -15.34 -19.07
N HIS A 304 -5.70 -16.57 -19.08
CA HIS A 304 -6.65 -17.07 -18.08
C HIS A 304 -5.97 -17.26 -16.72
N VAL A 305 -4.76 -17.83 -16.70
CA VAL A 305 -3.96 -17.97 -15.47
C VAL A 305 -3.60 -16.59 -14.90
N SER A 306 -3.08 -15.68 -15.73
CA SER A 306 -2.77 -14.31 -15.30
C SER A 306 -4.00 -13.56 -14.79
N ARG A 307 -5.16 -13.74 -15.42
CA ARG A 307 -6.42 -13.13 -14.98
C ARG A 307 -6.87 -13.68 -13.62
N ALA A 308 -6.93 -14.99 -13.45
CA ALA A 308 -7.32 -15.61 -12.18
C ALA A 308 -6.43 -15.14 -11.02
N VAL A 309 -5.13 -14.95 -11.27
CA VAL A 309 -4.21 -14.34 -10.30
C VAL A 309 -4.59 -12.91 -9.96
N ARG A 310 -4.83 -12.05 -10.98
CA ARG A 310 -5.24 -10.66 -10.76
C ARG A 310 -6.56 -10.53 -10.00
N ASP A 311 -7.50 -11.42 -10.25
CA ASP A 311 -8.85 -11.33 -9.71
C ASP A 311 -8.93 -11.88 -8.27
N HIS A 312 -8.15 -12.92 -7.92
CA HIS A 312 -8.33 -13.64 -6.65
C HIS A 312 -7.17 -13.51 -5.66
N VAL A 313 -5.94 -13.26 -6.10
CA VAL A 313 -4.79 -13.12 -5.18
C VAL A 313 -4.88 -11.88 -4.29
N PRO A 314 -5.38 -10.69 -4.73
CA PRO A 314 -5.41 -9.51 -3.87
C PRO A 314 -6.22 -9.71 -2.58
N GLU A 315 -7.40 -10.33 -2.66
CA GLU A 315 -8.25 -10.62 -1.49
C GLU A 315 -7.53 -11.54 -0.48
N ARG A 316 -6.79 -12.54 -0.97
CA ARG A 316 -5.98 -13.40 -0.09
C ARG A 316 -4.78 -12.67 0.49
N LEU A 317 -4.12 -11.84 -0.32
CA LEU A 317 -2.97 -11.04 0.11
C LEU A 317 -3.34 -10.13 1.28
N GLU A 318 -4.52 -9.50 1.27
CA GLU A 318 -5.00 -8.66 2.37
C GLU A 318 -5.12 -9.44 3.69
N ARG A 319 -5.59 -10.69 3.65
CA ARG A 319 -5.71 -11.55 4.83
C ARG A 319 -4.37 -12.04 5.36
N ILE A 320 -3.43 -12.40 4.49
CA ILE A 320 -2.13 -12.98 4.88
C ILE A 320 -1.05 -11.92 5.17
N ALA A 321 -1.16 -10.71 4.61
CA ALA A 321 -0.17 -9.64 4.78
C ALA A 321 0.13 -9.28 6.25
N PRO A 322 -0.85 -9.18 7.18
CA PRO A 322 -0.55 -8.86 8.58
C PRO A 322 0.01 -10.05 9.37
N LEU A 323 -0.08 -11.28 8.84
CA LEU A 323 0.17 -12.52 9.59
C LEU A 323 1.60 -12.58 10.15
N ALA A 324 2.61 -12.22 9.35
CA ALA A 324 4.01 -12.23 9.79
C ALA A 324 4.25 -11.29 10.99
N ALA A 325 3.60 -10.13 11.01
CA ALA A 325 3.70 -9.18 12.12
C ALA A 325 2.96 -9.70 13.37
N GLN A 326 1.78 -10.32 13.19
CA GLN A 326 1.01 -10.92 14.28
C GLN A 326 1.77 -12.08 14.93
N LEU A 327 2.33 -12.99 14.14
CA LEU A 327 3.14 -14.11 14.64
C LEU A 327 4.38 -13.62 15.39
N ARG A 328 5.05 -12.58 14.88
CA ARG A 328 6.20 -11.96 15.55
C ARG A 328 5.82 -11.36 16.90
N LEU A 329 4.68 -10.65 16.98
CA LEU A 329 4.20 -10.06 18.23
C LEU A 329 3.86 -11.12 19.29
N LEU A 330 3.38 -12.28 18.85
CA LEU A 330 3.06 -13.41 19.73
C LEU A 330 4.24 -14.35 19.98
N GLU A 331 5.40 -14.05 19.39
CA GLU A 331 6.61 -14.89 19.42
C GLU A 331 6.31 -16.34 19.01
N LEU A 332 5.52 -16.51 17.94
CA LEU A 332 5.16 -17.81 17.37
C LEU A 332 6.06 -18.15 16.18
N ALA A 333 6.23 -19.45 15.91
CA ALA A 333 6.90 -19.93 14.72
C ALA A 333 6.12 -19.58 13.42
N GLY A 334 6.79 -19.71 12.27
CA GLY A 334 6.19 -19.45 10.95
C GLY A 334 6.27 -18.00 10.44
N VAL A 335 6.97 -17.09 11.13
CA VAL A 335 7.14 -15.69 10.69
C VAL A 335 7.75 -15.61 9.29
N ASP A 336 8.85 -16.33 9.05
CA ASP A 336 9.53 -16.33 7.75
C ASP A 336 8.67 -16.96 6.65
N ARG A 337 7.92 -18.01 6.99
CA ARG A 337 6.98 -18.67 6.09
C ARG A 337 5.85 -17.73 5.66
N ALA A 338 5.23 -17.02 6.60
CA ALA A 338 4.19 -16.02 6.31
C ALA A 338 4.72 -14.87 5.46
N GLN A 339 5.93 -14.39 5.77
CA GLN A 339 6.58 -13.33 5.01
C GLN A 339 6.89 -13.77 3.57
N ALA A 340 7.49 -14.95 3.40
CA ALA A 340 7.80 -15.53 2.09
C ALA A 340 6.55 -15.74 1.23
N LEU A 341 5.44 -16.20 1.84
CA LEU A 341 4.16 -16.32 1.15
C LEU A 341 3.62 -14.98 0.70
N ALA A 342 3.63 -13.96 1.57
CA ALA A 342 3.15 -12.62 1.23
C ALA A 342 3.99 -11.98 0.11
N ASP A 343 5.31 -12.15 0.14
CA ASP A 343 6.20 -11.67 -0.91
C ASP A 343 5.99 -12.42 -2.23
N THR A 344 5.77 -13.73 -2.16
CA THR A 344 5.41 -14.54 -3.32
C THR A 344 4.08 -14.06 -3.92
N ALA A 345 3.04 -13.87 -3.11
CA ALA A 345 1.75 -13.36 -3.56
C ALA A 345 1.85 -11.97 -4.22
N ARG A 346 2.68 -11.06 -3.67
CA ARG A 346 3.00 -9.77 -4.31
C ARG A 346 3.73 -9.96 -5.65
N ALA A 347 4.68 -10.89 -5.72
CA ALA A 347 5.41 -11.21 -6.95
C ALA A 347 4.48 -11.79 -8.02
N LEU A 348 3.52 -12.63 -7.64
CA LEU A 348 2.50 -13.16 -8.56
C LEU A 348 1.69 -12.04 -9.21
N LEU A 349 1.42 -10.93 -8.51
CA LEU A 349 0.66 -9.79 -9.03
C LEU A 349 1.48 -8.85 -9.94
N GLN A 350 2.80 -9.00 -9.99
CA GLN A 350 3.63 -8.18 -10.87
C GLN A 350 3.33 -8.45 -12.34
N SER A 351 3.51 -7.42 -13.18
CA SER A 351 3.32 -7.52 -14.63
C SER A 351 1.96 -8.16 -15.02
N ASP A 352 0.88 -7.74 -14.37
CA ASP A 352 -0.49 -8.22 -14.59
C ASP A 352 -0.68 -9.76 -14.42
N GLY A 353 0.14 -10.41 -13.60
CA GLY A 353 0.05 -11.86 -13.40
C GLY A 353 0.85 -12.68 -14.42
N ALA A 354 1.64 -12.05 -15.29
CA ALA A 354 2.39 -12.75 -16.34
C ALA A 354 3.50 -13.67 -15.79
N ALA A 355 4.09 -13.31 -14.64
CA ALA A 355 5.12 -14.11 -13.99
C ALA A 355 4.55 -15.31 -13.22
N ALA A 356 3.24 -15.33 -12.97
CA ALA A 356 2.63 -16.31 -12.08
C ALA A 356 2.76 -17.75 -12.58
N ILE A 357 2.75 -17.96 -13.90
CA ILE A 357 2.87 -19.29 -14.51
C ILE A 357 4.23 -19.92 -14.18
N GLY A 358 5.30 -19.13 -14.07
CA GLY A 358 6.62 -19.65 -13.69
C GLY A 358 6.65 -20.23 -12.28
N VAL A 359 5.93 -19.61 -11.35
CA VAL A 359 5.86 -20.01 -9.94
C VAL A 359 4.82 -21.11 -9.72
N LEU A 360 3.59 -20.89 -10.20
CA LEU A 360 2.47 -21.80 -10.03
C LEU A 360 2.53 -22.99 -10.99
N GLY A 361 3.31 -22.92 -12.07
CA GLY A 361 3.53 -24.02 -13.01
C GLY A 361 4.76 -24.86 -12.73
N ALA A 362 5.57 -24.49 -11.72
CA ALA A 362 6.75 -25.26 -11.30
C ALA A 362 6.35 -26.68 -10.87
N VAL A 363 7.26 -27.66 -10.96
CA VAL A 363 6.98 -29.04 -10.52
C VAL A 363 6.63 -29.02 -9.03
N GLU A 364 7.53 -28.47 -8.23
CA GLU A 364 7.31 -28.20 -6.81
C GLU A 364 6.81 -26.77 -6.62
N CYS A 365 5.73 -26.60 -5.87
CA CYS A 365 5.16 -25.30 -5.55
C CYS A 365 4.54 -25.33 -4.16
N ALA A 366 5.14 -24.60 -3.22
CA ALA A 366 4.66 -24.52 -1.83
C ALA A 366 3.44 -23.59 -1.66
N VAL A 367 3.15 -22.72 -2.65
CA VAL A 367 2.12 -21.68 -2.54
C VAL A 367 0.74 -22.21 -2.10
N PRO A 368 0.20 -23.31 -2.67
CA PRO A 368 -1.09 -23.84 -2.22
C PRO A 368 -1.08 -24.33 -0.76
N ASP A 369 0.01 -24.96 -0.33
CA ASP A 369 0.15 -25.50 1.03
C ASP A 369 0.36 -24.39 2.04
N ASP A 370 1.19 -23.41 1.69
CA ASP A 370 1.45 -22.22 2.49
C ASP A 370 0.21 -21.34 2.60
N LEU A 371 -0.58 -21.19 1.53
CA LEU A 371 -1.84 -20.46 1.60
C LEU A 371 -2.84 -21.16 2.52
N ARG A 372 -3.01 -22.48 2.41
CA ARG A 372 -3.89 -23.25 3.32
C ARG A 372 -3.45 -23.12 4.78
N TRP A 373 -2.14 -23.20 5.03
CA TRP A 373 -1.58 -22.98 6.37
C TRP A 373 -1.88 -21.56 6.87
N ALA A 374 -1.59 -20.53 6.07
CA ALA A 374 -1.77 -19.13 6.46
C ALA A 374 -3.24 -18.79 6.72
N GLU A 375 -4.17 -19.31 5.91
CA GLU A 375 -5.61 -19.16 6.12
C GLU A 375 -6.05 -19.80 7.44
N ALA A 376 -5.59 -21.03 7.73
CA ALA A 376 -5.90 -21.71 8.99
C ALA A 376 -5.36 -20.92 10.20
N VAL A 377 -4.14 -20.37 10.11
CA VAL A 377 -3.55 -19.55 11.18
C VAL A 377 -4.29 -18.22 11.34
N ALA A 378 -4.65 -17.55 10.25
CA ALA A 378 -5.42 -16.31 10.31
C ALA A 378 -6.80 -16.54 10.96
N ASP A 379 -7.46 -17.64 10.62
CA ASP A 379 -8.77 -18.00 11.18
C ASP A 379 -8.69 -18.35 12.67
N THR A 380 -7.66 -19.09 13.11
CA THR A 380 -7.49 -19.39 14.54
C THR A 380 -7.14 -18.15 15.35
N LEU A 381 -6.29 -17.26 14.83
CA LEU A 381 -6.00 -15.98 15.48
C LEU A 381 -7.25 -15.10 15.58
N ALA A 382 -8.08 -15.05 14.54
CA ALA A 382 -9.36 -14.34 14.56
C ALA A 382 -10.36 -14.92 15.59
N GLN A 383 -10.24 -16.22 15.91
CA GLN A 383 -11.05 -16.90 16.93
C GLN A 383 -10.50 -16.74 18.36
N GLY A 384 -9.49 -15.90 18.59
CA GLY A 384 -8.97 -15.57 19.92
C GLY A 384 -7.79 -16.42 20.39
N ALA A 385 -7.12 -17.14 19.49
CA ALA A 385 -5.91 -17.90 19.83
C ALA A 385 -4.76 -17.02 20.37
N ASP A 386 -4.76 -15.73 20.03
CA ASP A 386 -3.82 -14.75 20.56
C ASP A 386 -3.98 -14.54 22.07
N ALA A 387 -5.21 -14.57 22.58
CA ALA A 387 -5.48 -14.51 24.02
C ALA A 387 -5.02 -15.79 24.72
N ASP A 388 -5.25 -16.97 24.14
CA ASP A 388 -4.80 -18.26 24.69
C ASP A 388 -3.27 -18.32 24.81
N VAL A 389 -2.56 -17.91 23.76
CA VAL A 389 -1.08 -17.89 23.74
C VAL A 389 -0.54 -16.90 24.79
N ARG A 390 -1.12 -15.70 24.89
CA ARG A 390 -0.72 -14.71 25.89
C ARG A 390 -1.02 -15.21 27.32
N ALA A 391 -2.17 -15.83 27.54
CA ALA A 391 -2.55 -16.37 28.84
C ALA A 391 -1.58 -17.49 29.28
N ALA A 392 -1.22 -18.40 28.38
CA ALA A 392 -0.26 -19.46 28.67
C ALA A 392 1.13 -18.92 29.04
N ARG A 393 1.66 -17.97 28.27
CA ARG A 393 2.94 -17.31 28.57
C ARG A 393 2.89 -16.53 29.88
N ALA A 394 1.83 -15.75 30.09
CA ALA A 394 1.67 -14.95 31.30
C ALA A 394 1.56 -15.82 32.57
N ALA A 395 0.83 -16.95 32.49
CA ALA A 395 0.70 -17.88 33.61
C ALA A 395 2.05 -18.50 34.00
N VAL A 396 2.82 -18.97 33.03
CA VAL A 396 4.15 -19.55 33.28
C VAL A 396 5.15 -18.49 33.76
N SER A 397 5.19 -17.31 33.12
CA SER A 397 6.07 -16.20 33.54
C SER A 397 5.77 -15.76 34.97
N ALA A 398 4.49 -15.57 35.33
CA ALA A 398 4.12 -15.16 36.68
C ALA A 398 4.42 -16.24 37.73
N ALA A 399 4.31 -17.52 37.36
CA ALA A 399 4.70 -18.63 38.23
C ALA A 399 6.22 -18.71 38.44
N ASP A 400 7.00 -18.46 37.39
CA ASP A 400 8.47 -18.41 37.46
C ASP A 400 8.95 -17.20 38.29
N GLU A 401 8.37 -16.02 38.07
CA GLU A 401 8.63 -14.82 38.88
C GLU A 401 8.35 -15.07 40.37
N LEU A 402 7.27 -15.78 40.71
CA LEU A 402 6.98 -16.12 42.11
C LEU A 402 8.01 -17.06 42.71
N THR A 403 8.48 -18.02 41.93
CA THR A 403 9.51 -18.97 42.36
C THR A 403 10.84 -18.26 42.61
N GLU A 404 11.18 -17.27 41.76
CA GLU A 404 12.39 -16.46 41.90
C GLU A 404 12.31 -15.48 43.08
N LEU A 405 11.17 -14.82 43.30
CA LEU A 405 10.97 -13.86 44.40
C LEU A 405 10.92 -14.55 45.77
N PHE A 406 10.47 -15.81 45.83
CA PHE A 406 10.30 -16.54 47.08
C PHE A 406 11.00 -17.92 47.05
N PRO A 407 12.35 -17.95 47.00
CA PRO A 407 13.11 -19.20 46.86
C PRO A 407 13.03 -20.09 48.11
N SER A 408 12.84 -19.49 49.29
CA SER A 408 12.70 -20.22 50.57
C SER A 408 11.42 -21.05 50.67
N THR A 409 10.42 -20.77 49.82
CA THR A 409 9.14 -21.48 49.81
C THR A 409 9.10 -22.71 48.89
N ALA A 410 10.14 -22.98 48.11
CA ALA A 410 10.23 -24.14 47.21
C ALA A 410 8.98 -24.34 46.33
N LEU A 411 8.51 -23.25 45.71
CA LEU A 411 7.33 -23.25 44.86
C LEU A 411 7.61 -23.99 43.55
N ALA A 412 6.92 -25.11 43.30
CA ALA A 412 6.99 -25.84 42.03
C ALA A 412 5.68 -25.63 41.24
N LEU A 413 5.39 -24.38 40.90
CA LEU A 413 4.09 -23.99 40.32
C LEU A 413 3.89 -24.44 38.87
N VAL A 414 4.97 -24.75 38.15
CA VAL A 414 4.93 -25.25 36.77
C VAL A 414 5.69 -26.57 36.71
N ALA A 415 5.02 -27.63 36.26
CA ALA A 415 5.66 -28.93 36.09
C ALA A 415 6.57 -28.92 34.85
N PRO A 416 7.72 -29.64 34.85
CA PRO A 416 8.56 -29.80 33.66
C PRO A 416 7.81 -30.19 32.37
N PRO A 417 6.88 -31.18 32.35
CA PRO A 417 6.15 -31.52 31.13
C PRO A 417 5.24 -30.39 30.60
N ASP A 418 4.77 -29.49 31.49
CA ASP A 418 3.97 -28.33 31.07
C ASP A 418 4.84 -27.28 30.38
N ARG A 419 6.10 -27.12 30.81
CA ARG A 419 7.08 -26.27 30.13
C ARG A 419 7.41 -26.80 28.75
N ASP A 420 7.65 -28.11 28.65
CA ASP A 420 7.94 -28.76 27.37
C ASP A 420 6.75 -28.62 26.41
N THR A 421 5.53 -28.83 26.91
CA THR A 421 4.29 -28.66 26.13
C THR A 421 4.14 -27.23 25.59
N LEU A 422 4.40 -26.22 26.44
CA LEU A 422 4.35 -24.82 26.03
C LEU A 422 5.43 -24.49 24.99
N ALA A 423 6.68 -24.89 25.24
CA ALA A 423 7.79 -24.64 24.33
C ALA A 423 7.59 -25.32 22.96
N ASP A 424 7.15 -26.57 22.96
CA ASP A 424 6.86 -27.34 21.75
C ASP A 424 5.68 -26.73 20.97
N ALA A 425 4.64 -26.25 21.66
CA ALA A 425 3.51 -25.62 21.00
C ALA A 425 3.89 -24.29 20.34
N LEU A 426 4.71 -23.47 20.99
CA LEU A 426 5.10 -22.14 20.49
C LEU A 426 6.16 -22.19 19.37
N SER A 427 7.01 -23.22 19.40
CA SER A 427 8.06 -23.44 18.39
C SER A 427 7.57 -24.13 17.11
N SER A 428 6.31 -24.57 17.08
CA SER A 428 5.73 -25.28 15.94
C SER A 428 4.85 -24.38 15.09
N ASP A 429 5.03 -24.43 13.76
CA ASP A 429 4.13 -23.84 12.77
C ASP A 429 2.69 -24.39 12.84
N ALA A 430 2.49 -25.49 13.60
CA ALA A 430 1.20 -26.13 13.85
C ALA A 430 0.61 -25.76 15.23
N PHE A 431 1.03 -24.65 15.87
CA PHE A 431 0.50 -24.23 17.18
C PHE A 431 -1.04 -24.18 17.24
N CYS A 432 -1.68 -23.89 16.10
CA CYS A 432 -3.13 -23.87 15.94
C CYS A 432 -3.81 -25.18 16.37
N THR A 433 -3.15 -26.34 16.22
CA THR A 433 -3.68 -27.64 16.64
C THR A 433 -3.45 -27.93 18.12
N ARG A 434 -2.60 -27.14 18.79
CA ARG A 434 -2.15 -27.32 20.18
C ARG A 434 -2.75 -26.30 21.16
N LEU A 435 -3.74 -25.51 20.74
CA LEU A 435 -4.41 -24.52 21.60
C LEU A 435 -5.07 -25.17 22.83
N ALA A 436 -5.61 -26.38 22.69
CA ALA A 436 -6.17 -27.13 23.81
C ALA A 436 -5.11 -27.46 24.88
N ASP A 437 -3.89 -27.78 24.44
CA ASP A 437 -2.78 -28.09 25.33
C ASP A 437 -2.35 -26.83 26.09
N LEU A 438 -2.27 -25.67 25.42
CA LEU A 438 -1.97 -24.38 26.05
C LEU A 438 -3.01 -24.02 27.13
N ARG A 439 -4.30 -24.17 26.83
CA ARG A 439 -5.38 -23.95 27.81
C ARG A 439 -5.28 -24.92 28.99
N ALA A 440 -4.89 -26.17 28.73
CA ALA A 440 -4.69 -27.17 29.78
C ALA A 440 -3.50 -26.82 30.68
N VAL A 441 -2.41 -26.28 30.13
CA VAL A 441 -1.26 -25.75 30.90
C VAL A 441 -1.72 -24.61 31.81
N VAL A 442 -2.43 -23.60 31.28
CA VAL A 442 -2.96 -22.48 32.09
C VAL A 442 -3.82 -22.98 33.25
N ARG A 443 -4.73 -23.91 32.96
CA ARG A 443 -5.60 -24.51 33.99
C ARG A 443 -4.78 -25.24 35.06
N ARG A 444 -3.80 -26.06 34.68
CA ARG A 444 -2.96 -26.78 35.65
C ARG A 444 -2.15 -25.83 36.54
N VAL A 445 -1.55 -24.79 35.95
CA VAL A 445 -0.79 -23.77 36.70
C VAL A 445 -1.68 -23.02 37.69
N THR A 446 -2.89 -22.63 37.27
CA THR A 446 -3.84 -21.89 38.13
C THR A 446 -4.44 -22.78 39.23
N GLU A 447 -4.79 -24.04 38.92
CA GLU A 447 -5.25 -25.02 39.91
C GLU A 447 -4.18 -25.29 40.97
N PHE A 448 -2.93 -25.45 40.53
CA PHE A 448 -1.81 -25.66 41.45
C PHE A 448 -1.55 -24.42 42.30
N ALA A 449 -1.56 -23.22 41.71
CA ALA A 449 -1.44 -21.96 42.45
C ALA A 449 -2.57 -21.78 43.48
N ALA A 450 -3.82 -22.15 43.16
CA ALA A 450 -4.95 -22.10 44.10
C ALA A 450 -4.81 -23.13 45.23
N ALA A 451 -4.26 -24.32 44.95
CA ALA A 451 -3.95 -25.31 45.97
C ALA A 451 -2.86 -24.80 46.92
N THR A 452 -1.75 -24.29 46.38
CA THR A 452 -0.67 -23.69 47.17
C THR A 452 -1.14 -22.48 47.96
N TYR A 453 -2.00 -21.63 47.40
CA TYR A 453 -2.61 -20.50 48.12
C TYR A 453 -3.34 -20.99 49.37
N ARG A 454 -4.21 -22.00 49.26
CA ARG A 454 -4.98 -22.52 50.40
C ARG A 454 -4.08 -23.12 51.49
N GLU A 455 -3.06 -23.88 51.08
CA GLU A 455 -2.08 -24.45 52.02
C GLU A 455 -1.30 -23.35 52.75
N ARG A 456 -0.80 -22.36 52.00
CA ARG A 456 -0.06 -21.23 52.57
C ARG A 456 -0.96 -20.34 53.43
N LEU A 457 -2.22 -20.15 53.07
CA LEU A 457 -3.14 -19.32 53.85
C LEU A 457 -3.37 -19.92 55.24
N ALA A 458 -3.54 -21.25 55.33
CA ALA A 458 -3.65 -21.95 56.61
C ALA A 458 -2.39 -21.79 57.47
N LEU A 459 -1.19 -21.83 56.87
CA LEU A 459 0.06 -21.56 57.57
C LEU A 459 0.14 -20.09 58.04
N TYR A 460 -0.25 -19.15 57.20
CA TYR A 460 -0.30 -17.72 57.55
C TYR A 460 -1.26 -17.44 58.70
N ASP A 461 -2.44 -18.05 58.70
CA ASP A 461 -3.41 -17.91 59.79
C ASP A 461 -2.85 -18.46 61.11
N ALA A 462 -2.12 -19.58 61.06
CA ALA A 462 -1.40 -20.11 62.22
C ALA A 462 -0.25 -19.19 62.67
N ASP A 463 0.51 -18.60 61.73
CA ASP A 463 1.56 -17.63 62.02
C ASP A 463 1.01 -16.34 62.64
N LEU A 464 -0.11 -15.81 62.13
CA LEU A 464 -0.81 -14.66 62.70
C LEU A 464 -1.28 -14.94 64.13
N ALA A 465 -1.86 -16.12 64.38
CA ALA A 465 -2.28 -16.52 65.71
C ALA A 465 -1.08 -16.61 66.67
N ARG A 466 0.06 -17.17 66.22
CA ARG A 466 1.31 -17.20 67.00
C ARG A 466 1.86 -15.80 67.27
N ALA A 467 1.91 -14.93 66.26
CA ALA A 467 2.39 -13.56 66.39
C ALA A 467 1.53 -12.76 67.37
N ARG A 468 0.21 -12.92 67.30
CA ARG A 468 -0.73 -12.31 68.25
C ARG A 468 -0.50 -12.81 69.67
N ALA A 469 -0.36 -14.12 69.86
CA ALA A 469 -0.08 -14.70 71.17
C ALA A 469 1.26 -14.21 71.74
N ALA A 470 2.30 -14.08 70.90
CA ALA A 470 3.59 -13.53 71.31
C ALA A 470 3.48 -12.06 71.76
N LEU A 471 2.72 -11.24 71.02
CA LEU A 471 2.44 -9.85 71.38
C LEU A 471 1.66 -9.74 72.71
N GLU A 472 0.66 -10.60 72.91
CA GLU A 472 -0.13 -10.66 74.15
C GLU A 472 0.66 -11.17 75.37
N GLN A 473 1.73 -11.94 75.14
CA GLN A 473 2.66 -12.41 76.17
C GLN A 473 3.79 -11.41 76.45
N HIS A 474 3.86 -10.29 75.73
CA HIS A 474 4.87 -9.27 75.95
C HIS A 474 4.74 -8.69 77.38
N PRO A 475 5.83 -8.53 78.16
CA PRO A 475 5.74 -8.11 79.57
C PRO A 475 4.97 -6.80 79.78
N ASP A 476 5.17 -5.84 78.88
CA ASP A 476 4.52 -4.52 78.93
C ASP A 476 3.08 -4.52 78.37
N TRP A 477 2.56 -5.65 77.89
CA TRP A 477 1.23 -5.73 77.29
C TRP A 477 0.11 -5.44 78.31
N LEU A 478 0.28 -5.86 79.55
CA LEU A 478 -0.71 -5.64 80.63
C LEU A 478 -0.76 -4.18 81.10
N ASP A 479 0.28 -3.38 80.82
CA ASP A 479 0.37 -1.96 81.18
C ASP A 479 -0.40 -1.05 80.19
N LEU A 480 -0.89 -1.60 79.08
CA LEU A 480 -1.60 -0.86 78.02
C LEU A 480 -3.11 -0.75 78.28
N SER A 481 -3.72 0.32 77.76
CA SER A 481 -5.18 0.50 77.76
C SER A 481 -5.89 -0.60 76.95
N ASP A 482 -7.18 -0.85 77.23
CA ASP A 482 -7.98 -1.82 76.46
C ASP A 482 -8.10 -1.41 74.97
N ASP A 483 -8.20 -0.11 74.69
CA ASP A 483 -8.27 0.43 73.33
C ASP A 483 -6.94 0.24 72.57
N ASP A 484 -5.80 0.45 73.21
CA ASP A 484 -4.47 0.24 72.61
C ASP A 484 -4.20 -1.25 72.33
N ARG A 485 -4.61 -2.13 73.25
CA ARG A 485 -4.52 -3.58 73.05
C ARG A 485 -5.40 -4.04 71.88
N ALA A 486 -6.60 -3.48 71.74
CA ALA A 486 -7.49 -3.79 70.63
C ALA A 486 -6.97 -3.28 69.28
N ASP A 487 -6.38 -2.07 69.21
CA ASP A 487 -5.74 -1.53 68.00
C ASP A 487 -4.56 -2.39 67.55
N LEU A 488 -3.62 -2.67 68.46
CA LEU A 488 -2.41 -3.43 68.15
C LEU A 488 -2.71 -4.88 67.76
N ALA A 489 -3.60 -5.57 68.48
CA ALA A 489 -4.05 -6.91 68.11
C ALA A 489 -4.86 -6.91 66.81
N GLY A 490 -5.63 -5.85 66.55
CA GLY A 490 -6.41 -5.67 65.33
C GLY A 490 -5.57 -5.55 64.06
N ARG A 491 -4.29 -5.14 64.17
CA ARG A 491 -3.34 -5.10 63.05
C ARG A 491 -2.83 -6.48 62.63
N LEU A 492 -2.93 -7.48 63.51
CA LEU A 492 -2.59 -8.89 63.24
C LEU A 492 -3.83 -9.71 62.83
N ARG A 493 -4.72 -9.12 62.03
CA ARG A 493 -5.89 -9.80 61.45
C ARG A 493 -5.66 -10.14 59.99
N ARG A 494 -6.25 -11.24 59.54
CA ARG A 494 -6.27 -11.63 58.13
C ARG A 494 -7.07 -10.62 57.29
N ASP A 495 -6.46 -10.10 56.24
CA ASP A 495 -7.06 -9.19 55.25
C ASP A 495 -7.27 -9.85 53.86
N LEU A 496 -6.97 -11.15 53.75
CA LEU A 496 -7.03 -11.94 52.52
C LEU A 496 -8.29 -12.85 52.45
N PRO A 497 -8.84 -13.11 51.25
CA PRO A 497 -10.01 -13.98 51.07
C PRO A 497 -9.70 -15.47 51.26
N ASP A 498 -10.70 -16.28 51.61
CA ASP A 498 -10.54 -17.74 51.79
C ASP A 498 -10.16 -18.47 50.49
N THR A 499 -10.69 -18.00 49.36
CA THR A 499 -10.42 -18.55 48.03
C THR A 499 -10.04 -17.43 47.07
N PRO A 500 -9.02 -17.64 46.21
CA PRO A 500 -8.68 -16.67 45.18
C PRO A 500 -9.84 -16.51 44.18
N ALA A 501 -10.00 -15.32 43.62
CA ALA A 501 -10.93 -15.10 42.52
C ALA A 501 -10.44 -15.82 41.25
N HIS A 502 -11.37 -16.25 40.40
CA HIS A 502 -11.04 -16.96 39.17
C HIS A 502 -10.16 -16.10 38.25
N GLY A 503 -9.02 -16.64 37.81
CA GLY A 503 -8.02 -15.94 37.00
C GLY A 503 -7.08 -15.03 37.79
N ALA A 504 -7.24 -14.93 39.12
CA ALA A 504 -6.39 -14.12 40.00
C ALA A 504 -5.53 -14.99 40.95
N GLU A 505 -5.47 -16.30 40.74
CA GLU A 505 -4.86 -17.28 41.65
C GLU A 505 -3.37 -16.97 41.92
N LEU A 506 -2.60 -16.72 40.87
CA LEU A 506 -1.17 -16.37 40.98
C LEU A 506 -0.96 -15.02 41.67
N SER A 507 -1.81 -14.03 41.39
CA SER A 507 -1.72 -12.71 42.02
C SER A 507 -2.10 -12.74 43.51
N ALA A 508 -3.09 -13.56 43.87
CA ALA A 508 -3.49 -13.78 45.26
C ALA A 508 -2.40 -14.53 46.03
N LEU A 509 -1.77 -15.54 45.42
CA LEU A 509 -0.61 -16.23 45.98
C LEU A 509 0.55 -15.27 46.21
N ARG A 510 0.86 -14.39 45.24
CA ARG A 510 1.87 -13.33 45.40
C ARG A 510 1.58 -12.46 46.62
N ALA A 511 0.35 -11.95 46.74
CA ALA A 511 -0.04 -11.08 47.84
C ALA A 511 0.12 -11.79 49.20
N LEU A 512 -0.32 -13.04 49.29
CA LEU A 512 -0.17 -13.86 50.49
C LEU A 512 1.30 -14.07 50.88
N LEU A 513 2.16 -14.42 49.92
CA LEU A 513 3.59 -14.62 50.19
C LEU A 513 4.27 -13.33 50.66
N ILE A 514 3.92 -12.18 50.08
CA ILE A 514 4.41 -10.87 50.57
C ILE A 514 3.97 -10.61 52.02
N ARG A 515 2.72 -10.94 52.37
CA ARG A 515 2.22 -10.80 53.75
C ARG A 515 2.93 -11.74 54.72
N GLN A 516 3.16 -12.98 54.30
CA GLN A 516 3.89 -13.98 55.10
C GLN A 516 5.33 -13.55 55.38
N THR A 517 6.06 -13.05 54.38
CA THR A 517 7.44 -12.61 54.56
C THR A 517 7.56 -11.31 55.36
N ALA A 518 6.55 -10.44 55.31
CA ALA A 518 6.52 -9.20 56.07
C ALA A 518 6.11 -9.37 57.55
N LEU A 519 5.42 -10.47 57.90
CA LEU A 519 4.86 -10.68 59.23
C LEU A 519 5.88 -10.60 60.39
N PRO A 520 7.08 -11.19 60.30
CA PRO A 520 8.07 -11.08 61.38
C PRO A 520 8.53 -9.63 61.63
N GLY A 521 8.68 -8.84 60.56
CA GLY A 521 9.01 -7.42 60.66
C GLY A 521 7.88 -6.61 61.29
N LEU A 522 6.64 -6.88 60.88
CA LEU A 522 5.46 -6.28 61.49
C LEU A 522 5.35 -6.62 62.98
N LEU A 523 5.62 -7.87 63.37
CA LEU A 523 5.60 -8.27 64.78
C LEU A 523 6.63 -7.48 65.59
N GLN A 524 7.87 -7.34 65.10
CA GLN A 524 8.90 -6.51 65.78
C GLN A 524 8.52 -5.03 65.88
N GLU A 525 7.86 -4.48 64.85
CA GLU A 525 7.34 -3.11 64.90
C GLU A 525 6.24 -2.96 65.95
N LEU A 526 5.32 -3.93 66.02
CA LEU A 526 4.25 -3.93 67.02
C LEU A 526 4.79 -4.10 68.44
N GLU A 527 5.79 -4.96 68.66
CA GLU A 527 6.48 -5.10 69.96
C GLU A 527 7.11 -3.77 70.40
N ARG A 528 7.78 -3.04 69.49
CA ARG A 528 8.30 -1.69 69.79
C ARG A 528 7.20 -0.67 70.06
N ASP A 529 6.06 -0.79 69.39
CA ASP A 529 4.92 0.08 69.64
C ASP A 529 4.28 -0.20 71.00
N VAL A 530 4.27 -1.46 71.46
CA VAL A 530 3.88 -1.84 72.84
C VAL A 530 4.77 -1.12 73.85
N GLU A 531 6.10 -1.18 73.68
CA GLU A 531 7.05 -0.49 74.57
C GLU A 531 6.83 1.03 74.60
N ARG A 532 6.53 1.63 73.43
CA ARG A 532 6.32 3.09 73.30
C ARG A 532 5.03 3.60 73.91
N ARG A 533 3.95 2.80 73.86
CA ARG A 533 2.62 3.19 74.35
C ARG A 533 2.45 2.98 75.86
N ARG A 534 3.48 2.50 76.55
CA ARG A 534 3.49 2.35 78.01
C ARG A 534 3.23 3.70 78.73
N PRO A 535 2.31 3.76 79.71
CA PRO A 535 2.17 4.94 80.55
C PRO A 535 3.46 5.16 81.37
N LYS A 536 4.03 6.37 81.31
CA LYS A 536 5.19 6.73 82.16
C LYS A 536 4.78 6.67 83.65
N PRO A 537 5.60 6.11 84.56
CA PRO A 537 5.24 5.97 85.97
C PRO A 537 5.06 7.34 86.62
N THR A 538 3.81 7.69 86.93
CA THR A 538 3.47 8.72 87.92
C THR A 538 3.86 8.19 89.30
N GLY A 539 4.82 8.84 89.96
CA GLY A 539 5.24 8.53 91.32
C GLY A 539 4.07 8.55 92.30
N VAL A 540 3.99 7.50 93.12
CA VAL A 540 3.00 7.30 94.17
C VAL A 540 3.18 8.37 95.26
N LYS A 541 2.10 9.08 95.61
CA LYS A 541 1.96 9.82 96.86
C LYS A 541 1.32 8.90 97.88
N ASP A 542 1.90 8.79 99.06
CA ASP A 542 1.20 8.34 100.27
C ASP A 542 1.23 9.46 101.32
N GLY A 543 0.11 9.60 102.03
CA GLY A 543 0.03 10.35 103.27
C GLY A 543 -1.25 11.16 103.41
N ASP A 544 -2.33 10.48 103.81
CA ASP A 544 -3.55 11.10 104.33
C ASP A 544 -3.24 11.92 105.59
N GLY A 545 -3.77 13.14 105.68
CA GLY A 545 -3.60 14.04 106.82
C GLY A 545 -4.52 15.27 106.68
N PRO A 546 -5.29 15.62 107.72
CA PRO A 546 -6.54 16.36 107.60
C PRO A 546 -6.38 17.87 107.34
N GLU A 547 -7.48 18.47 106.88
CA GLU A 547 -7.69 19.87 106.50
C GLU A 547 -7.00 20.93 107.39
N SER A 548 -6.20 21.82 106.78
CA SER A 548 -6.13 23.26 107.09
C SER A 548 -5.30 24.02 106.06
N GLY A 549 -5.88 25.10 105.50
CA GLY A 549 -5.29 25.90 104.42
C GLY A 549 -4.15 26.85 104.85
N PRO A 550 -3.30 27.31 103.91
CA PRO A 550 -2.05 28.04 104.18
C PRO A 550 -2.24 29.55 104.45
N ILE A 551 -1.41 30.11 105.34
CA ILE A 551 -1.28 31.55 105.62
C ILE A 551 -0.16 32.13 104.73
N ASP A 552 -0.47 33.16 103.93
CA ASP A 552 0.49 33.85 103.06
C ASP A 552 1.40 34.77 103.90
N PHE A 553 2.72 34.60 103.80
CA PHE A 553 3.73 35.43 104.50
C PHE A 553 4.45 36.33 103.48
N GLU A 554 4.14 37.62 103.49
CA GLU A 554 4.79 38.64 102.64
C GLU A 554 6.08 39.12 103.30
N LEU A 555 7.22 38.97 102.61
CA LEU A 555 8.53 39.47 103.06
C LEU A 555 8.51 41.01 103.11
N PRO A 556 8.80 41.64 104.29
CA PRO A 556 8.95 43.08 104.36
C PRO A 556 10.13 43.52 103.50
N THR A 557 9.86 44.40 102.54
CA THR A 557 10.86 45.04 101.68
C THR A 557 11.66 46.03 102.52
N THR A 558 12.58 45.53 103.34
CA THR A 558 13.57 46.36 104.05
C THR A 558 14.96 46.01 103.57
N ALA A 559 15.46 46.92 102.72
CA ALA A 559 16.82 47.10 102.26
C ALA A 559 17.43 45.98 101.40
N LEU A 560 17.05 45.99 100.11
CA LEU A 560 18.03 45.82 99.03
C LEU A 560 19.14 46.86 99.24
N SER A 561 20.17 46.55 100.03
CA SER A 561 21.43 47.28 99.92
C SER A 561 22.00 46.93 98.56
N SER A 562 22.05 47.93 97.70
CA SER A 562 22.10 47.86 96.25
C SER A 562 23.43 47.37 95.64
N THR A 563 24.26 46.64 96.38
CA THR A 563 25.49 46.06 95.84
C THR A 563 26.00 44.96 96.77
N ILE A 564 25.74 43.70 96.40
CA ILE A 564 26.48 42.55 96.95
C ILE A 564 27.82 42.51 96.21
N GLY A 565 28.90 42.87 96.90
CA GLY A 565 30.24 42.98 96.30
C GLY A 565 31.16 41.79 96.61
N SER A 566 30.82 40.97 97.60
CA SER A 566 31.62 39.82 98.03
C SER A 566 30.75 38.63 98.43
N LEU A 567 31.36 37.44 98.48
CA LEU A 567 30.67 36.20 98.86
C LEU A 567 30.25 36.20 100.34
N GLU A 568 31.02 36.84 101.21
CA GLU A 568 30.67 37.02 102.63
C GLU A 568 29.41 37.88 102.81
N ASP A 569 29.23 38.93 102.00
CA ASP A 569 28.02 39.77 102.06
C ASP A 569 26.77 39.00 101.62
N LEU A 570 26.91 38.11 100.63
CA LEU A 570 25.84 37.21 100.18
C LEU A 570 25.47 36.22 101.28
N ASP A 571 26.47 35.60 101.92
CA ASP A 571 26.25 34.60 102.96
C ASP A 571 25.61 35.20 104.22
N ALA A 572 26.01 36.41 104.62
CA ALA A 572 25.40 37.14 105.73
C ALA A 572 23.93 37.48 105.47
N TRP A 573 23.60 37.90 104.23
CA TRP A 573 22.23 38.19 103.82
C TRP A 573 21.36 36.92 103.78
N LEU A 574 21.87 35.82 103.20
CA LEU A 574 21.18 34.54 103.17
C LEU A 574 20.95 33.96 104.58
N ALA A 575 21.90 34.16 105.51
CA ALA A 575 21.76 33.74 106.89
C ALA A 575 20.61 34.47 107.61
N GLY A 576 20.48 35.79 107.45
CA GLY A 576 19.38 36.57 108.04
C GLY A 576 18.00 36.19 107.47
N LEU A 577 17.92 35.93 106.17
CA LEU A 577 16.69 35.49 105.51
C LEU A 577 16.29 34.07 105.96
N ARG A 578 17.29 33.19 106.14
CA ARG A 578 17.11 31.84 106.69
C ARG A 578 16.60 31.87 108.14
N GLU A 579 17.09 32.78 108.97
CA GLU A 579 16.65 32.92 110.36
C GLU A 579 15.17 33.36 110.45
N GLN A 580 14.75 34.31 109.62
CA GLN A 580 13.35 34.76 109.55
C GLN A 580 12.41 33.65 109.05
N ILE A 581 12.81 32.91 108.00
CA ILE A 581 12.03 31.77 107.49
C ILE A 581 12.00 30.63 108.53
N ALA A 582 13.10 30.35 109.22
CA ALA A 582 13.17 29.33 110.26
C ALA A 582 12.28 29.67 111.47
N SER A 583 12.25 30.94 111.90
CA SER A 583 11.35 31.42 112.96
C SER A 583 9.87 31.24 112.60
N ALA A 584 9.50 31.51 111.34
CA ALA A 584 8.14 31.31 110.86
C ALA A 584 7.77 29.81 110.66
N LEU A 585 8.71 28.97 110.24
CA LEU A 585 8.54 27.50 110.12
C LEU A 585 8.43 26.81 111.49
N ALA A 586 9.10 27.32 112.52
CA ALA A 586 9.04 26.78 113.89
C ALA A 586 7.66 26.94 114.55
N ALA A 587 6.81 27.83 114.05
CA ALA A 587 5.42 28.01 114.52
C ALA A 587 4.40 27.04 113.88
N GLY A 588 4.84 26.10 113.03
CA GLY A 588 4.07 24.91 112.67
C GLY A 588 3.04 25.02 111.53
N ALA A 589 3.11 26.04 110.68
CA ALA A 589 2.28 26.13 109.47
C ALA A 589 3.13 26.22 108.18
N PRO A 590 2.72 25.61 107.04
CA PRO A 590 3.43 25.73 105.77
C PRO A 590 3.33 27.15 105.20
N LEU A 591 4.49 27.77 104.92
CA LEU A 591 4.57 29.13 104.39
C LEU A 591 4.55 29.13 102.86
N ARG A 592 3.73 29.99 102.26
CA ARG A 592 3.82 30.33 100.83
C ARG A 592 4.56 31.66 100.68
N LEU A 593 5.83 31.60 100.27
CA LEU A 593 6.65 32.79 100.02
C LEU A 593 6.25 33.43 98.68
N ARG A 594 5.77 34.67 98.72
CA ARG A 594 5.52 35.50 97.52
C ARG A 594 6.49 36.67 97.49
N VAL A 595 7.28 36.79 96.44
CA VAL A 595 8.04 38.01 96.13
C VAL A 595 7.13 38.88 95.26
N ARG A 596 6.70 40.04 95.78
CA ARG A 596 5.91 41.01 95.01
C ARG A 596 6.87 41.91 94.22
N ARG A 597 6.92 41.65 92.91
CA ARG A 597 7.62 42.35 91.81
C ARG A 597 8.87 43.15 92.16
#